data_AF-A0A8T4MCY9-F1
#
_entry.id   AF-A0A8T4MCY9-F1
#
_cell.length_a   1.000
_cell.length_b   1.000
_cell.length_c   1.000
_cell.angle_alpha   90.00
_cell.angle_beta   90.00
_cell.angle_gamma   90.00
#
_symmetry.space_group_name_H-M   'P 1'
#
loop_
_entity.id
_entity.type
_entity.pdbx_description
1 polymer ?
#
loop_
_entity_poly.entity_id
_entity_poly.type
_entity_poly.pdbx_seq_one_letter_code
_entity_poly.pdbx_strand_id
1 'polypeptide(L)' 'MEKSKINKEWHMKNRMSKNASFEQRVKWHTEHNKNCKCREGFPQKLEEEIERRKKKN' A
#
# COMPACT_ATOMS: atom_id res chain seq x y z
N MET A 1 16.80 5.55 13.36
CA MET A 1 15.47 5.93 12.83
C MET A 1 15.68 6.58 11.48
N GLU A 2 15.76 5.79 10.41
CA GLU A 2 15.90 6.33 9.05
C GLU A 2 14.57 6.97 8.63
N LYS A 3 14.60 8.29 8.45
CA LYS A 3 13.49 9.04 7.86
C LYS A 3 13.46 8.70 6.37
N SER A 4 12.70 7.68 5.98
CA SER A 4 12.48 7.34 4.59
C SER A 4 12.04 8.60 3.82
N LYS A 5 12.73 8.90 2.71
CA LYS A 5 12.44 10.05 1.84
C LYS A 5 11.06 9.88 1.21
N ILE A 6 10.05 10.38 1.92
CA ILE A 6 8.67 10.45 1.45
C ILE A 6 8.60 11.36 0.22
N ASN A 7 8.03 10.86 -0.86
CA ASN A 7 7.56 11.73 -1.95
C ASN A 7 6.29 12.46 -1.46
N LYS A 8 6.49 13.66 -0.90
CA LYS A 8 5.42 14.47 -0.30
C LYS A 8 4.30 14.77 -1.29
N GLU A 9 4.63 15.08 -2.54
CA GLU A 9 3.64 15.42 -3.56
C GLU A 9 2.72 14.24 -3.87
N TRP A 10 3.31 13.07 -4.10
CA TRP A 10 2.54 11.85 -4.35
C TRP A 10 1.73 11.46 -3.11
N HIS A 11 2.36 11.49 -1.93
CA HIS A 11 1.73 11.07 -0.68
C HIS A 11 0.51 11.93 -0.32
N MET A 12 0.58 13.25 -0.53
CA MET A 12 -0.54 14.15 -0.25
C MET A 12 -1.69 13.99 -1.24
N LYS A 13 -1.37 13.77 -2.53
CA LYS A 13 -2.37 13.54 -3.59
C LYS A 13 -3.04 12.17 -3.48
N ASN A 14 -2.26 11.14 -3.14
CA ASN A 14 -2.69 9.75 -3.06
C ASN A 14 -2.64 9.31 -1.60
N ARG A 15 -3.48 9.88 -0.74
CA ARG A 15 -3.65 9.36 0.63
C ARG A 15 -4.60 8.18 0.62
N MET A 16 -4.31 7.20 1.47
CA MET A 16 -5.15 6.04 1.65
C MET A 16 -6.55 6.45 2.16
N SER A 17 -7.59 6.08 1.42
CA SER A 17 -8.97 6.30 1.85
C SER A 17 -9.34 5.41 3.04
N LYS A 18 -10.06 5.96 4.03
CA LYS A 18 -10.50 5.22 5.23
C LYS A 18 -11.35 3.98 4.88
N ASN A 19 -12.17 4.09 3.85
CA ASN A 19 -13.08 3.03 3.40
C ASN A 19 -12.62 2.37 2.08
N ALA A 20 -11.32 2.39 1.79
CA ALA A 20 -10.80 1.75 0.59
C ALA A 20 -11.07 0.24 0.60
N SER A 21 -11.61 -0.28 -0.50
CA SER A 21 -11.80 -1.71 -0.74
C SER A 21 -10.45 -2.43 -0.76
N PHE A 22 -10.45 -3.75 -0.61
CA PHE A 22 -9.22 -4.54 -0.63
C PHE A 22 -8.37 -4.27 -1.88
N GLU A 23 -8.98 -4.27 -3.06
CA GLU A 23 -8.26 -4.03 -4.32
C GLU A 23 -7.67 -2.62 -4.38
N GLN A 24 -8.42 -1.61 -3.90
CA GLN A 24 -7.92 -0.25 -3.77
C GLN A 24 -6.73 -0.19 -2.80
N ARG A 25 -6.76 -0.96 -1.70
CA ARG A 25 -5.62 -1.05 -0.77
C ARG A 25 -4.39 -1.63 -1.45
N VAL A 26 -4.55 -2.75 -2.16
CA VAL A 26 -3.44 -3.41 -2.86
C VAL A 26 -2.84 -2.50 -3.91
N LYS A 27 -3.70 -1.85 -4.72
CA LYS A 27 -3.27 -0.89 -5.74
C LYS A 27 -2.52 0.28 -5.10
N TRP A 28 -3.09 0.87 -4.04
CA TRP A 28 -2.47 1.98 -3.33
C TRP A 28 -1.10 1.61 -2.77
N HIS A 29 -0.96 0.47 -2.10
CA HIS A 29 0.33 0.02 -1.57
C HIS A 29 1.35 -0.24 -2.67
N THR A 30 0.93 -0.79 -3.81
CA THR A 30 1.79 -1.00 -4.98
C THR A 30 2.30 0.32 -5.54
N GLU A 31 1.43 1.31 -5.73
CA GLU A 31 1.80 2.63 -6.24
C GLU A 31 2.61 3.43 -5.21
N HIS A 32 2.28 3.31 -3.93
CA HIS A 32 2.99 3.94 -2.82
C HIS A 32 4.44 3.45 -2.74
N ASN A 33 4.65 2.13 -2.87
CA ASN A 33 5.99 1.53 -2.89
C ASN A 33 6.80 1.92 -4.14
N LYS A 34 6.14 2.29 -5.25
CA LYS A 34 6.84 2.80 -6.44
C LYS A 34 7.22 4.28 -6.33
N ASN A 35 6.29 5.12 -5.86
CA ASN A 35 6.42 6.57 -5.92
C ASN A 35 6.91 7.24 -4.64
N CYS A 36 6.50 6.71 -3.48
CA CYS A 36 6.66 7.38 -2.19
C CYS A 36 7.66 6.68 -1.28
N LYS A 37 7.59 5.35 -1.18
CA LYS A 37 8.50 4.52 -0.36
C LYS A 37 8.64 4.97 1.10
N CYS A 38 7.70 5.76 1.64
CA CYS A 38 7.79 6.23 3.03
C CYS A 38 7.54 5.11 4.05
N ARG A 39 6.89 4.05 3.59
CA ARG A 39 6.60 2.82 4.32
C ARG A 39 6.75 1.70 3.33
N GLU A 40 7.74 0.86 3.55
CA GLU A 40 7.99 -0.33 2.76
C GLU A 40 7.14 -1.48 3.28
N GLY A 41 6.67 -2.31 2.35
CA GLY A 41 5.88 -3.50 2.66
C GLY A 41 4.37 -3.30 2.64
N PHE A 42 3.68 -4.42 2.86
CA PHE A 42 2.23 -4.50 2.98
C PHE A 42 1.87 -4.79 4.45
N PRO A 43 0.70 -4.36 4.93
CA PRO A 43 0.19 -4.82 6.21
C PRO A 43 -0.02 -6.34 6.16
N GLN A 44 0.36 -7.06 7.22
CA GLN A 44 0.25 -8.52 7.30
C GLN A 44 -1.14 -9.04 6.91
N LYS A 45 -2.22 -8.42 7.42
CA LYS A 45 -3.61 -8.76 7.05
C LYS A 45 -3.92 -8.62 5.56
N LEU A 46 -3.26 -7.68 4.89
CA LEU A 46 -3.41 -7.45 3.45
C LEU A 46 -2.67 -8.54 2.67
N GLU A 47 -1.47 -8.93 3.09
CA GLU A 47 -0.70 -10.04 2.51
C GLU A 47 -1.43 -11.37 2.63
N GLU A 48 -1.94 -11.68 3.82
CA GLU A 48 -2.74 -12.89 4.09
C GLU A 48 -3.94 -12.99 3.14
N GLU A 49 -4.67 -11.89 2.95
CA GLU A 49 -5.83 -11.85 2.08
C GLU A 49 -5.44 -11.91 0.58
N ILE A 50 -4.29 -11.33 0.18
CA ILE A 50 -3.73 -11.52 -1.18
C ILE A 50 -3.43 -13.00 -1.42
N GLU A 51 -2.75 -13.66 -0.48
CA GLU A 51 -2.39 -15.07 -0.59
C GLU A 51 -3.64 -15.97 -0.60
N ARG A 52 -4.61 -15.68 0.28
CA ARG A 52 -5.90 -16.39 0.33
C ARG A 52 -6.65 -16.32 -0.99
N ARG A 53 -6.65 -15.16 -1.66
CA ARG A 53 -7.28 -14.98 -2.97
C ARG A 53 -6.50 -15.68 -4.08
N LYS A 54 -5.16 -15.68 -4.04
CA LYS A 54 -4.32 -16.41 -5.00
C LYS A 54 -4.57 -17.92 -4.96
N LYS A 55 -4.77 -18.51 -3.77
CA LYS A 55 -5.03 -19.96 -3.60
C LYS A 55 -6.43 -20.41 -4.02
N LYS A 56 -7.34 -19.48 -4.33
CA LYS A 56 -8.75 -19.77 -4.65
C LYS A 56 -9.08 -19.75 -6.15
N ASN A 57 -8.08 -19.47 -7.00
CA ASN A 57 -8.13 -19.59 -8.46
C ASN A 57 -7.32 -20.82 -8.88
#